data_AF-A0A6F9B9Y6-F1
#
_entry.id   AF-A0A6F9B9Y6-F1
#
_cell.length_a   1.000
_cell.length_b   1.000
_cell.length_c   1.000
_cell.angle_alpha   90.00
_cell.angle_beta   90.00
_cell.angle_gamma   90.00
#
_symmetry.space_group_name_H-M   'P 1'
#
loop_
_entity.id
_entity.type
_entity.pdbx_description
1 polymer ?
#
loop_
_entity_poly.entity_id
_entity_poly.type
_entity_poly.pdbx_seq_one_letter_code
_entity_poly.pdbx_strand_id
1 'polypeptide(L)' 'TDVMVWRKSSEEFHGYLHKAQGMVDDNPNRIVDYIRPWPYQLDWDSLMTSMDIIETLDQGCCVMKYMTAGQL' A
#
# COMPACT_ATOMS: atom_id res chain seq x y z
N THR A 1 5.65 12.86 16.37
CA THR A 1 5.00 12.07 15.30
C THR A 1 6.09 11.47 14.46
N ASP A 2 6.20 10.14 14.43
CA ASP A 2 7.29 9.45 13.71
C ASP A 2 7.05 9.36 12.20
N VAL A 3 5.88 9.84 11.76
CA VAL A 3 5.46 9.95 10.37
C VAL A 3 4.97 11.36 10.10
N MET A 4 5.41 11.93 8.98
CA MET A 4 4.96 13.22 8.42
C MET A 4 4.15 12.97 7.15
N VAL A 5 3.03 13.70 7.00
CA VAL A 5 2.13 13.56 5.84
C VAL A 5 1.91 14.94 5.20
N TRP A 6 2.03 14.98 3.87
CA TRP A 6 1.76 16.14 3.04
C TRP A 6 0.76 15.81 1.95
N ARG A 7 0.16 16.85 1.37
CA ARG A 7 -0.67 16.73 0.17
C ARG A 7 -0.41 17.90 -0.78
N LYS A 8 -0.54 17.64 -2.09
CA LYS A 8 -0.66 18.66 -3.14
C LYS A 8 -1.86 18.33 -4.03
N SER A 9 -2.32 19.29 -4.85
CA SER A 9 -3.33 19.01 -5.87
C SER A 9 -2.85 17.92 -6.83
N SER A 10 -3.73 16.97 -7.16
CA SER A 10 -3.45 15.91 -8.14
C SER A 10 -3.49 16.48 -9.56
N GLU A 11 -2.65 15.94 -10.43
CA GLU A 11 -2.62 16.24 -11.88
C GLU A 11 -3.47 15.23 -12.67
N GLU A 12 -3.84 14.10 -12.06
CA GLU A 12 -4.52 12.97 -12.72
C GLU A 12 -6.06 13.03 -12.59
N PHE A 13 -6.57 13.67 -11.54
CA PHE A 13 -8.00 13.79 -11.27
C PHE A 13 -8.28 14.95 -10.30
N HIS A 14 -9.55 15.32 -10.12
CA HIS A 14 -9.97 16.36 -9.18
C HIS A 14 -9.86 15.90 -7.71
N GLY A 15 -8.65 15.91 -7.18
CA GLY A 15 -8.35 15.51 -5.80
C GLY A 15 -6.93 15.87 -5.37
N TYR A 16 -6.34 15.08 -4.46
CA TYR A 16 -5.03 15.34 -3.89
C TYR A 16 -4.08 14.15 -4.07
N LEU A 17 -2.80 14.43 -4.34
CA LEU A 17 -1.71 13.47 -4.20
C LEU A 17 -1.15 13.57 -2.78
N HIS A 18 -1.09 12.44 -2.09
CA HIS A 18 -0.58 12.35 -0.72
C HIS A 18 0.85 11.79 -0.70
N LYS A 19 1.69 12.33 0.19
CA LYS A 19 3.02 11.80 0.51
C LYS A 19 3.11 11.57 2.00
N ALA A 20 3.54 10.38 2.42
CA ALA A 20 3.89 10.08 3.81
C ALA A 20 5.38 9.73 3.91
N GLN A 21 6.02 10.10 5.02
CA GLN A 21 7.42 9.77 5.29
C GLN A 21 7.62 9.51 6.78
N GLY A 22 8.23 8.40 7.12
CA GLY A 22 8.60 8.03 8.49
C GLY A 22 9.71 6.99 8.49
N MET A 23 10.28 6.74 9.67
CA MET A 23 11.29 5.69 9.86
C MET A 23 10.60 4.40 10.28
N VAL A 24 11.01 3.28 9.68
CA VAL A 24 10.62 1.93 10.09
C VAL A 24 11.87 1.24 10.59
N ASP A 25 11.80 0.67 11.79
CA ASP A 25 12.93 -0.02 12.43
C ASP A 25 13.09 -1.45 11.89
N ASP A 26 13.41 -1.55 10.60
CA ASP A 26 13.74 -2.81 9.92
C ASP A 26 14.58 -2.53 8.66
N ASN A 27 15.09 -3.58 8.03
CA ASN A 27 15.82 -3.48 6.78
C ASN A 27 14.86 -3.28 5.57
N PRO A 28 15.30 -2.58 4.51
CA PRO A 28 14.43 -2.25 3.37
C PRO A 28 13.78 -3.45 2.68
N ASN A 29 14.49 -4.57 2.55
CA ASN A 29 13.97 -5.75 1.85
C ASN A 29 12.79 -6.37 2.60
N ARG A 30 12.94 -6.50 3.92
CA ARG A 30 11.85 -7.00 4.78
C ARG A 30 10.66 -6.03 4.80
N ILE A 31 10.91 -4.72 4.81
CA ILE A 31 9.83 -3.73 4.72
C ILE A 31 9.03 -3.92 3.41
N VAL A 32 9.74 -4.08 2.27
CA VAL A 32 9.09 -4.29 0.96
C VAL A 32 8.30 -5.60 0.92
N ASP A 33 8.78 -6.68 1.55
CA ASP A 33 8.06 -7.96 1.63
C ASP A 33 6.69 -7.83 2.32
N TYR A 34 6.53 -6.89 3.26
CA TYR A 34 5.28 -6.63 3.97
C TYR A 34 4.37 -5.62 3.23
N ILE A 35 4.86 -4.91 2.22
CA ILE A 35 4.11 -3.92 1.44
C ILE A 35 3.63 -4.48 0.10
N ARG A 36 4.40 -5.39 -0.52
CA ARG A 36 4.07 -5.92 -1.85
C ARG A 36 2.76 -6.74 -1.81
N PRO A 37 2.08 -6.92 -2.95
CA PRO A 37 0.86 -7.73 -3.04
C PRO A 37 1.16 -9.21 -2.71
N TRP A 38 1.02 -9.56 -1.43
CA TRP A 38 1.35 -10.87 -0.85
C TRP A 38 0.55 -11.06 0.46
N PRO A 39 0.33 -12.29 0.95
CA PRO A 39 -0.46 -12.55 2.16
C PRO A 39 -0.08 -11.69 3.38
N TYR A 40 1.20 -11.35 3.54
CA TYR A 40 1.65 -10.50 4.64
C TYR A 40 0.92 -9.17 4.70
N GLN A 41 0.68 -8.48 3.57
CA GLN A 41 0.02 -7.18 3.60
C GLN A 41 -1.42 -7.29 4.13
N LEU A 42 -2.16 -8.33 3.73
CA LEU A 42 -3.52 -8.58 4.21
C LEU A 42 -3.56 -8.90 5.71
N ASP A 43 -2.52 -9.53 6.25
CA ASP A 43 -2.48 -9.93 7.66
C ASP A 43 -2.35 -8.73 8.62
N TRP A 44 -1.62 -7.66 8.24
CA TRP A 44 -1.36 -6.53 9.13
C TRP A 44 -2.09 -5.24 8.75
N ASP A 45 -2.44 -5.04 7.48
CA ASP A 45 -3.15 -3.84 7.04
C ASP A 45 -4.62 -3.91 7.48
N SER A 46 -4.91 -3.33 8.65
CA SER A 46 -6.23 -3.30 9.26
C SER A 46 -7.35 -2.71 8.39
N LEU A 47 -7.02 -1.91 7.36
CA LEU A 47 -8.02 -1.35 6.46
C LEU A 47 -8.38 -2.32 5.33
N MET A 48 -7.50 -3.25 5.00
CA MET A 48 -7.68 -4.22 3.92
C MET A 48 -8.49 -5.42 4.40
N THR A 49 -9.56 -5.77 3.68
CA THR A 49 -10.47 -6.87 4.04
C THR A 49 -10.30 -8.10 3.15
N SER A 50 -9.71 -7.94 1.97
CA SER A 50 -9.36 -9.04 1.08
C SER A 50 -8.30 -8.60 0.08
N MET A 51 -7.55 -9.55 -0.47
CA MET A 51 -6.59 -9.35 -1.54
C MET A 51 -6.56 -10.57 -2.46
N ASP A 52 -6.64 -10.33 -3.76
CA ASP A 52 -6.53 -11.34 -4.82
C ASP A 52 -5.50 -10.91 -5.87
N ILE A 53 -4.64 -11.84 -6.29
CA ILE A 53 -3.80 -11.68 -7.49
C ILE A 53 -4.63 -12.11 -8.70
N ILE A 54 -4.91 -11.17 -9.59
CA ILE A 54 -5.70 -11.43 -10.82
C ILE A 54 -4.83 -12.07 -11.88
N GLU A 55 -3.61 -11.55 -12.08
CA GLU A 55 -2.68 -12.00 -13.11
C GLU A 55 -1.24 -11.76 -12.65
N THR A 56 -0.35 -12.73 -12.90
CA THR A 56 1.09 -12.56 -12.73
C THR A 56 1.71 -12.33 -14.10
N LEU A 57 2.35 -11.18 -14.29
CA LEU A 57 2.93 -10.77 -15.57
C LEU A 57 4.39 -11.23 -15.68
N ASP A 58 5.17 -11.05 -14.62
CA ASP A 58 6.58 -11.45 -14.51
C ASP A 58 7.01 -11.53 -13.02
N GLN A 59 8.26 -11.91 -12.75
CA GLN A 59 8.84 -11.89 -11.42
C GLN A 59 8.81 -10.47 -10.83
N GLY A 60 7.98 -10.29 -9.78
CA GLY A 60 7.81 -9.00 -9.11
C GLY A 60 6.80 -8.06 -9.76
N CYS A 61 6.04 -8.52 -10.77
CA CYS A 61 5.00 -7.73 -11.43
C CYS A 61 3.69 -8.50 -11.55
N CYS A 62 2.60 -7.92 -11.04
CA CYS A 62 1.27 -8.53 -11.06
C CYS A 62 0.16 -7.47 -11.17
N VAL A 63 -1.00 -7.92 -11.60
CA VAL A 63 -2.27 -7.21 -11.44
C VAL A 63 -2.97 -7.77 -10.19
N MET A 64 -3.38 -6.89 -9.28
CA MET A 64 -4.05 -7.27 -8.04
C MET A 64 -5.38 -6.53 -7.86
N LYS A 65 -6.26 -7.10 -7.04
CA LYS A 65 -7.46 -6.46 -6.52
C LYS A 65 -7.45 -6.59 -5.00
N TYR A 66 -7.87 -5.54 -4.30
CA TYR A 66 -8.11 -5.58 -2.86
C TYR A 66 -9.39 -4.84 -2.52
N MET A 67 -9.98 -5.19 -1.38
CA MET A 67 -11.13 -4.48 -0.81
C MET A 67 -10.72 -3.80 0.50
N THR A 68 -11.36 -2.68 0.82
CA THR A 68 -11.20 -2.00 2.10
C THR A 68 -12.47 -2.12 2.92
N ALA A 69 -12.36 -1.97 4.24
CA ALA A 69 -13.50 -1.98 5.15
C ALA A 69 -14.49 -0.81 4.96
N GLY A 70 -14.17 0.14 4.06
CA GLY A 70 -14.87 1.42 3.94
C GLY A 70 -14.53 2.38 5.09
N GLN A 71 -14.81 3.67 4.90
CA GLN A 71 -14.89 4.61 6.02
C GLN A 71 -16.30 4.56 6.59
N LEU A 72 -16.43 4.39 7.91
CA LEU A 72 -17.61 4.85 8.65
C LEU A 72 -17.65 6.38 8.66
#